data_AF-A0A9J6DIH0-F1
#
_entry.id   AF-A0A9J6DIH0-F1
#
_cell.length_a   1.000
_cell.length_b   1.000
_cell.length_c   1.000
_cell.angle_alpha   90.00
_cell.angle_beta   90.00
_cell.angle_gamma   90.00
#
_symmetry.space_group_name_H-M   'P 1'
#
loop_
_entity.id
_entity.type
_entity.pdbx_description
1 polymer ?
#
loop_
_entity_poly.entity_id
_entity_poly.type
_entity_poly.pdbx_seq_one_letter_code
_entity_poly.pdbx_strand_id
1 'polypeptide(L)'
;MGRKRKTLDDWCKEHEDFQIATKDSEGTRTLMCKYCNTEMVTDPAKKPYDRIREHLMSPRHKKFKTASKEAETAGTSQQTLFGMSSRQRAKETEVDGIIHDFVRALAYSGISMHQADGPLGDFARQYCKAAKTMPTGQRLRLKYLKEAFDKDLEKIRDEMRDVKVSVIVDESPDITGVPTINILLCYYSQKNVKKHVVLVDVDRVNASNSYTVASAVSKALLTVGKTWKGVVAVATVSAEYMRKMV
;
A
#
# COMPACT_ATOMS: atom_id res chain seq x y z
N MET A 1 22.10 26.30 9.26
CA MET A 1 21.21 25.15 8.97
C MET A 1 19.81 25.68 8.67
N GLY A 2 19.32 25.58 7.44
CA GLY A 2 17.97 26.04 7.09
C GLY A 2 16.91 25.14 7.72
N ARG A 3 15.97 25.70 8.49
CA ARG A 3 14.82 24.94 9.00
C ARG A 3 14.09 24.31 7.81
N LYS A 4 13.90 22.98 7.84
CA LYS A 4 13.07 22.27 6.85
C LYS A 4 11.71 22.97 6.75
N ARG A 5 11.24 23.20 5.52
CA ARG A 5 9.89 23.72 5.27
C ARG A 5 8.89 22.68 5.79
N LYS A 6 7.99 23.11 6.69
CA LYS A 6 6.94 22.26 7.23
C LYS A 6 5.93 21.90 6.15
N THR A 7 5.61 20.62 6.06
CA THR A 7 4.54 20.10 5.21
C THR A 7 3.17 20.33 5.86
N LEU A 8 2.08 20.15 5.10
CA LEU A 8 0.72 20.23 5.65
C LEU A 8 0.50 19.21 6.78
N ASP A 9 1.07 18.01 6.63
CA ASP A 9 1.02 16.96 7.66
C ASP A 9 1.75 17.37 8.95
N ASP A 10 2.88 18.07 8.83
CA ASP A 10 3.60 18.60 10.00
C ASP A 10 2.74 19.61 10.78
N TRP A 11 1.99 20.46 10.07
CA TRP A 11 1.07 21.41 10.70
C TRP A 11 -0.10 20.73 11.42
N CYS A 12 -0.67 19.69 10.82
CA CYS A 12 -1.74 18.90 11.45
C CYS A 12 -1.26 18.13 12.69
N LYS A 13 0.01 17.70 12.72
CA LYS A 13 0.60 17.05 13.90
C LYS A 13 0.84 18.02 15.05
N GLU A 14 1.26 19.25 14.74
CA GLU A 14 1.51 20.26 15.77
C GLU A 14 0.23 20.93 16.28
N HIS A 15 -0.82 20.98 15.45
CA HIS A 15 -2.07 21.63 15.79
C HIS A 15 -3.27 20.73 15.47
N GLU A 16 -3.78 20.06 16.50
CA GLU A 16 -4.90 19.11 16.42
C GLU A 16 -6.20 19.71 15.87
N ASP A 17 -6.36 21.03 15.96
CA ASP A 17 -7.54 21.77 15.50
C ASP A 17 -7.64 21.84 13.97
N PHE A 18 -6.61 21.43 13.22
CA PHE A 18 -6.56 21.50 11.76
C PHE A 18 -6.57 20.13 11.09
N GLN A 19 -7.02 20.12 9.84
CA GLN A 19 -7.04 18.97 8.95
C GLN A 19 -6.67 19.38 7.52
N ILE A 20 -6.23 18.43 6.72
CA ILE A 20 -5.94 18.65 5.30
C ILE A 20 -7.25 18.48 4.51
N ALA A 21 -7.63 19.50 3.74
CA ALA A 21 -8.78 19.49 2.84
C ALA A 21 -8.32 19.61 1.38
N THR A 22 -8.97 18.87 0.49
CA THR A 22 -8.75 18.95 -0.96
C THR A 22 -9.77 19.90 -1.57
N LYS A 23 -9.31 20.95 -2.27
CA LYS A 23 -10.19 21.99 -2.83
C LYS A 23 -10.91 21.55 -4.11
N ASP A 24 -10.19 20.92 -5.04
CA ASP A 24 -10.65 20.74 -6.42
C ASP A 24 -10.38 19.32 -6.95
N SER A 25 -10.96 18.99 -8.11
CA SER A 25 -10.73 17.74 -8.85
C SER A 25 -9.26 17.53 -9.25
N GLU A 26 -8.46 18.59 -9.24
CA GLU A 26 -7.01 18.57 -9.50
C GLU A 26 -6.16 18.20 -8.27
N GLY A 27 -6.77 18.00 -7.10
CA GLY A 27 -6.08 17.43 -5.93
C GLY A 27 -5.30 18.43 -5.06
N THR A 28 -5.50 19.74 -5.24
CA THR A 28 -4.85 20.78 -4.43
C THR A 28 -5.22 20.65 -2.95
N ARG A 29 -4.21 20.43 -2.10
CA ARG A 29 -4.36 20.23 -0.65
C ARG A 29 -4.15 21.54 0.13
N THR A 30 -5.00 21.81 1.10
CA THR A 30 -4.98 23.03 1.93
C THR A 30 -5.17 22.69 3.40
N LEU A 31 -4.66 23.54 4.30
CA LEU A 31 -4.85 23.37 5.75
C LEU A 31 -6.15 24.07 6.17
N MET A 32 -7.05 23.37 6.86
CA MET A 32 -8.37 23.90 7.23
C MET A 32 -8.68 23.65 8.71
N CYS A 33 -9.24 24.65 9.39
CA CYS A 33 -9.67 24.51 10.78
C CYS A 33 -10.95 23.66 10.86
N LYS A 34 -10.94 22.66 11.75
CA LYS A 34 -12.07 21.73 11.98
C LYS A 34 -13.33 22.41 12.53
N TYR A 35 -13.16 23.50 13.28
CA TYR A 35 -14.25 24.19 13.97
C TYR A 35 -14.77 25.40 13.20
N CYS A 36 -13.86 26.15 12.57
CA CYS A 36 -14.19 27.40 11.90
C CYS A 36 -14.38 27.27 10.38
N ASN A 37 -14.06 26.11 9.79
CA ASN A 37 -13.99 25.88 8.34
C ASN A 37 -13.20 26.97 7.59
N THR A 38 -12.21 27.55 8.27
CA THR A 38 -11.36 28.61 7.72
C THR A 38 -10.10 27.98 7.16
N GLU A 39 -9.77 28.33 5.93
CA GLU A 39 -8.54 27.92 5.28
C GLU A 39 -7.34 28.72 5.82
N MET A 40 -6.28 28.01 6.16
CA MET A 40 -5.03 28.58 6.61
C MET A 40 -4.01 28.56 5.47
N VAL A 41 -3.49 29.74 5.17
CA VAL A 41 -2.40 29.88 4.21
C VAL A 41 -1.09 29.44 4.86
N THR A 42 -0.47 28.40 4.30
CA THR A 42 0.77 27.78 4.82
C THR A 42 2.04 28.27 4.11
N ASP A 43 1.92 29.27 3.25
CA ASP A 43 3.04 29.92 2.56
C ASP A 43 4.01 30.54 3.58
N PRO A 44 5.30 30.12 3.62
CA PRO A 44 6.32 30.67 4.52
C PRO A 44 6.45 32.19 4.45
N ALA A 45 6.22 32.81 3.29
CA ALA A 45 6.30 34.26 3.12
C ALA A 45 5.19 35.01 3.87
N LYS A 46 4.09 34.33 4.23
CA LYS A 46 2.91 34.92 4.87
C LYS A 46 2.80 34.66 6.37
N LYS A 47 3.92 34.29 7.01
CA LYS A 47 4.02 34.05 8.46
C LYS A 47 2.91 33.11 8.98
N PRO A 48 2.89 31.84 8.52
CA PRO A 48 1.78 30.92 8.77
C PRO A 48 1.59 30.62 10.27
N TYR A 49 2.68 30.61 11.05
CA TYR A 49 2.63 30.37 12.49
C TYR A 49 1.83 31.44 13.25
N ASP A 50 2.07 32.72 12.94
CA ASP A 50 1.39 33.83 13.59
C ASP A 50 -0.11 33.82 13.28
N ARG A 51 -0.45 33.56 12.00
CA ARG A 51 -1.85 33.44 11.57
C ARG A 51 -2.58 32.27 12.23
N ILE A 52 -1.92 31.11 12.32
CA ILE A 52 -2.46 29.94 13.02
C ILE A 52 -2.71 30.29 14.49
N ARG A 53 -1.74 30.93 15.15
CA ARG A 53 -1.87 31.33 16.54
C ARG A 53 -2.99 32.35 16.75
N GLU A 54 -3.08 33.37 15.91
CA GLU A 54 -4.15 34.37 15.93
C GLU A 54 -5.52 33.72 15.74
N HIS A 55 -5.64 32.80 14.77
CA HIS A 55 -6.86 32.04 14.53
C HIS A 55 -7.29 31.25 15.76
N LEU A 56 -6.37 30.46 16.36
CA LEU A 56 -6.62 29.66 17.55
C LEU A 56 -7.00 30.51 18.77
N MET A 57 -6.45 31.72 18.86
CA MET A 57 -6.74 32.66 19.94
C MET A 57 -8.01 33.47 19.73
N SER A 58 -8.56 33.47 18.50
CA SER A 58 -9.73 34.26 18.16
C SER A 58 -10.95 33.88 19.03
N PRO A 59 -11.77 34.85 19.47
CA PRO A 59 -12.97 34.57 20.26
C PRO A 59 -13.94 33.64 19.52
N ARG A 60 -13.99 33.78 18.19
CA ARG A 60 -14.82 32.95 17.31
C ARG A 60 -14.40 31.49 17.35
N HIS A 61 -13.10 31.19 17.24
CA HIS A 61 -12.58 29.83 17.33
C HIS A 61 -12.83 29.21 18.69
N LYS A 62 -12.54 29.95 19.77
CA LYS A 62 -12.78 29.47 21.13
C LYS A 62 -14.23 29.09 21.33
N LYS A 63 -15.17 29.95 20.91
CA LYS A 63 -16.62 29.72 21.02
C LYS A 63 -17.08 28.49 20.24
N PHE A 64 -16.63 28.32 19.00
CA PHE A 64 -17.00 27.14 18.20
C PHE A 64 -16.37 25.85 18.73
N LYS A 65 -15.15 25.93 19.26
CA LYS A 65 -14.47 24.78 19.87
C LYS A 65 -15.18 24.33 21.15
N THR A 66 -15.58 25.23 22.05
CA THR A 66 -16.37 24.85 23.23
C THR A 66 -17.74 24.33 22.84
N ALA A 67 -18.47 25.01 21.96
CA ALA A 67 -19.78 24.53 21.51
C ALA A 67 -19.72 23.14 20.84
N SER A 68 -18.67 22.86 20.06
CA SER A 68 -18.45 21.54 19.46
C SER A 68 -18.17 20.48 20.52
N LYS A 69 -17.36 20.78 21.54
CA LYS A 69 -17.07 19.85 22.64
C LYS A 69 -18.30 19.58 23.51
N GLU A 70 -19.08 20.62 23.80
CA GLU A 70 -20.34 20.51 24.55
C GLU A 70 -21.37 19.67 23.80
N ALA A 71 -21.48 19.86 22.48
CA ALA A 71 -22.38 19.08 21.63
C ALA A 71 -21.91 17.62 21.43
N GLU A 72 -20.60 17.35 21.49
CA GLU A 72 -20.05 15.99 21.54
C GLU A 72 -20.40 15.29 22.86
N THR A 73 -20.31 15.99 24.00
CA THR A 73 -20.70 15.44 25.31
C THR A 73 -22.21 15.26 25.48
N ALA A 74 -23.02 16.09 24.83
CA ALA A 74 -24.48 16.04 24.88
C ALA A 74 -25.11 15.15 23.77
N GLY A 75 -24.29 14.49 22.94
CA GLY A 75 -24.77 13.63 21.85
C GLY A 75 -25.53 14.35 20.73
N THR A 76 -25.57 15.68 20.73
CA THR A 76 -26.40 16.54 19.87
C THR A 76 -25.60 17.33 18.83
N SER A 77 -24.32 17.00 18.63
CA SER A 77 -23.48 17.60 17.59
C SER A 77 -24.11 17.45 16.20
N GLN A 78 -24.71 18.52 15.67
CA GLN A 78 -25.03 18.65 14.26
C GLN A 78 -23.73 18.52 13.46
N GLN A 79 -23.56 17.37 12.81
CA GLN A 79 -22.37 17.10 12.01
C GLN A 79 -22.44 17.92 10.73
N THR A 80 -21.39 18.70 10.45
CA THR A 80 -21.26 19.37 9.17
C THR A 80 -21.10 18.33 8.06
N LEU A 81 -21.65 18.58 6.86
CA LEU A 81 -21.50 17.68 5.71
C LEU A 81 -20.03 17.32 5.44
N PHE A 82 -19.12 18.29 5.64
CA PHE A 82 -17.68 18.08 5.54
C PHE A 82 -17.14 17.10 6.60
N GLY A 83 -17.55 17.27 7.87
CA GLY A 83 -17.18 16.36 8.96
C GLY A 83 -17.71 14.94 8.75
N MET A 84 -18.93 14.82 8.22
CA MET A 84 -19.51 13.52 7.85
C MET A 84 -18.72 12.85 6.72
N SER A 85 -18.41 13.59 5.64
CA SER A 85 -17.64 13.06 4.51
C SER A 85 -16.23 12.62 4.93
N SER A 86 -15.56 13.41 5.78
CA SER A 86 -14.22 13.10 6.26
C SER A 86 -14.20 11.84 7.14
N ARG A 87 -15.16 11.70 8.06
CA ARG A 87 -15.31 10.49 8.90
C ARG A 87 -15.69 9.27 8.07
N GLN A 88 -16.53 9.45 7.06
CA GLN A 88 -16.93 8.38 6.14
C GLN A 88 -15.73 7.87 5.33
N ARG A 89 -14.92 8.76 4.76
CA ARG A 89 -13.68 8.39 4.06
C ARG A 89 -12.69 7.66 4.96
N ALA A 90 -12.55 8.10 6.21
CA ALA A 90 -11.68 7.43 7.18
C ALA A 90 -12.14 5.98 7.44
N LYS A 91 -13.45 5.78 7.63
CA LYS A 91 -14.04 4.43 7.78
C LYS A 91 -13.87 3.58 6.52
N GLU A 92 -14.09 4.15 5.34
CA GLU A 92 -13.88 3.44 4.07
C GLU A 92 -12.43 3.00 3.91
N THR A 93 -11.47 3.87 4.28
CA THR A 93 -10.03 3.54 4.25
C THR A 93 -9.68 2.42 5.23
N GLU A 94 -10.26 2.46 6.44
CA GLU A 94 -10.06 1.43 7.46
C GLU A 94 -10.61 0.07 6.97
N VAL A 95 -11.83 0.05 6.44
CA VAL A 95 -12.46 -1.16 5.88
C VAL A 95 -11.66 -1.69 4.69
N ASP A 96 -11.17 -0.83 3.81
CA ASP A 96 -10.32 -1.19 2.67
C ASP A 96 -9.00 -1.85 3.14
N GLY A 97 -8.39 -1.29 4.19
CA GLY A 97 -7.22 -1.88 4.85
C GLY A 97 -7.48 -3.30 5.39
N ILE A 98 -8.60 -3.50 6.08
CA ILE A 98 -9.00 -4.81 6.61
C ILE A 98 -9.22 -5.83 5.48
N ILE A 99 -9.82 -5.42 4.36
CA ILE A 99 -10.00 -6.31 3.20
C ILE A 99 -8.65 -6.75 2.65
N HIS A 100 -7.66 -5.85 2.54
CA HIS A 100 -6.33 -6.22 2.10
C HIS A 100 -5.64 -7.21 3.05
N ASP A 101 -5.77 -7.00 4.36
CA ASP A 101 -5.16 -7.91 5.35
C ASP A 101 -5.83 -9.28 5.35
N PHE A 102 -7.14 -9.34 5.16
CA PHE A 102 -7.86 -10.60 4.98
C PHE A 102 -7.39 -11.35 3.73
N VAL A 103 -7.25 -10.65 2.60
CA VAL A 103 -6.72 -11.23 1.36
C VAL A 103 -5.30 -11.76 1.54
N ARG A 104 -4.43 -11.01 2.23
CA ARG A 104 -3.08 -11.52 2.57
C ARG A 104 -3.14 -12.76 3.43
N ALA A 105 -3.99 -12.79 4.46
CA ALA A 105 -4.13 -13.95 5.34
C ALA A 105 -4.56 -15.19 4.56
N LEU A 106 -5.54 -15.07 3.65
CA LEU A 106 -5.96 -16.17 2.78
C LEU A 106 -4.81 -16.63 1.88
N ALA A 107 -4.12 -15.69 1.23
CA ALA A 107 -3.02 -16.00 0.32
C ALA A 107 -1.85 -16.72 1.03
N TYR A 108 -1.41 -16.22 2.18
CA TYR A 108 -0.35 -16.84 2.97
C TYR A 108 -0.74 -18.21 3.54
N SER A 109 -2.03 -18.43 3.78
CA SER A 109 -2.55 -19.70 4.27
C SER A 109 -2.86 -20.70 3.15
N GLY A 110 -2.66 -20.32 1.87
CA GLY A 110 -3.00 -21.16 0.72
C GLY A 110 -4.52 -21.38 0.57
N ILE A 111 -5.35 -20.52 1.15
CA ILE A 111 -6.81 -20.63 1.12
C ILE A 111 -7.34 -19.91 -0.11
N SER A 112 -8.21 -20.58 -0.86
CA SER A 112 -8.87 -20.00 -2.02
C SER A 112 -9.76 -18.81 -1.63
N MET A 113 -9.66 -17.71 -2.38
CA MET A 113 -10.50 -16.52 -2.18
C MET A 113 -12.00 -16.82 -2.26
N HIS A 114 -12.39 -17.87 -2.99
CA HIS A 114 -13.79 -18.31 -3.08
C HIS A 114 -14.35 -18.79 -1.73
N GLN A 115 -13.50 -19.14 -0.76
CA GLN A 115 -13.95 -19.49 0.59
C GLN A 115 -14.60 -18.31 1.34
N ALA A 116 -14.35 -17.07 0.90
CA ALA A 116 -15.04 -15.88 1.41
C ALA A 116 -16.54 -15.85 1.06
N ASP A 117 -16.97 -16.63 0.07
CA ASP A 117 -18.39 -16.79 -0.30
C ASP A 117 -19.05 -17.96 0.45
N GLY A 118 -18.28 -18.76 1.20
CA GLY A 118 -18.75 -19.93 1.94
C GLY A 118 -18.72 -19.75 3.47
N PRO A 119 -18.64 -20.86 4.24
CA PRO A 119 -18.73 -20.84 5.71
C PRO A 119 -17.69 -19.95 6.40
N LEU A 120 -16.48 -19.84 5.83
CA LEU A 120 -15.44 -18.95 6.34
C LEU A 120 -15.88 -17.48 6.22
N GLY A 121 -16.49 -17.12 5.09
CA GLY A 121 -17.10 -15.82 4.90
C GLY A 121 -18.26 -15.55 5.84
N ASP A 122 -19.13 -16.54 6.06
CA ASP A 122 -20.27 -16.44 6.98
C ASP A 122 -19.81 -16.23 8.42
N PHE A 123 -18.84 -17.02 8.86
CA PHE A 123 -18.17 -16.83 10.15
C PHE A 123 -17.61 -15.41 10.29
N ALA A 124 -16.85 -14.94 9.28
CA ALA A 124 -16.29 -13.60 9.30
C ALA A 124 -17.40 -12.52 9.37
N ARG A 125 -18.46 -12.63 8.56
CA ARG A 125 -19.60 -11.70 8.56
C ARG A 125 -20.35 -11.68 9.89
N GLN A 126 -20.44 -12.82 10.56
CA GLN A 126 -21.14 -12.97 11.84
C GLN A 126 -20.37 -12.32 12.99
N TYR A 127 -19.07 -12.57 13.09
CA TYR A 127 -18.28 -12.18 14.25
C TYR A 127 -17.42 -10.92 14.04
N CYS A 128 -17.13 -10.53 12.79
CA CYS A 128 -16.33 -9.36 12.46
C CYS A 128 -17.18 -8.25 11.83
N LYS A 129 -17.36 -7.13 12.54
CA LYS A 129 -18.15 -5.98 12.04
C LYS A 129 -17.67 -5.45 10.68
N ALA A 130 -16.36 -5.43 10.46
CA ALA A 130 -15.74 -4.98 9.21
C ALA A 130 -15.98 -5.94 8.03
N ALA A 131 -16.23 -7.22 8.31
CA ALA A 131 -16.46 -8.22 7.27
C ALA A 131 -17.92 -8.25 6.79
N LYS A 132 -18.85 -7.50 7.42
CA LYS A 132 -20.24 -7.40 6.95
C LYS A 132 -20.35 -6.89 5.52
N THR A 133 -19.43 -6.03 5.11
CA THR A 133 -19.33 -5.49 3.74
C THR A 133 -18.23 -6.18 2.94
N MET A 134 -17.79 -7.38 3.37
CA MET A 134 -16.71 -8.10 2.70
C MET A 134 -17.11 -8.41 1.25
N PRO A 135 -16.25 -8.08 0.27
CA PRO A 135 -16.48 -8.39 -1.12
C PRO A 135 -16.61 -9.89 -1.38
N THR A 136 -17.22 -10.25 -2.51
CA THR A 136 -17.25 -11.63 -2.99
C THR A 136 -15.84 -12.16 -3.28
N GLY A 137 -15.66 -13.47 -3.22
CA GLY A 137 -14.39 -14.13 -3.52
C GLY A 137 -13.83 -13.75 -4.90
N GLN A 138 -14.69 -13.57 -5.90
CA GLN A 138 -14.30 -13.06 -7.22
C GLN A 138 -13.69 -11.66 -7.14
N ARG A 139 -14.32 -10.73 -6.39
CA ARG A 139 -13.82 -9.35 -6.25
C ARG A 139 -12.54 -9.30 -5.41
N LEU A 140 -12.43 -10.15 -4.38
CA LEU A 140 -11.18 -10.35 -3.63
C LEU A 140 -10.04 -10.77 -4.56
N ARG A 141 -10.28 -11.76 -5.44
CA ARG A 141 -9.28 -12.26 -6.40
C ARG A 141 -8.89 -11.24 -7.47
N LEU A 142 -9.86 -10.59 -8.11
CA LEU A 142 -9.59 -9.76 -9.29
C LEU A 142 -9.07 -8.36 -8.95
N LYS A 143 -9.51 -7.79 -7.83
CA LYS A 143 -9.12 -6.44 -7.40
C LYS A 143 -8.11 -6.48 -6.25
N TYR A 144 -8.54 -6.95 -5.09
CA TYR A 144 -7.80 -6.75 -3.85
C TYR A 144 -6.53 -7.58 -3.74
N LEU A 145 -6.50 -8.78 -4.32
CA LEU A 145 -5.30 -9.61 -4.41
C LEU A 145 -4.25 -8.97 -5.31
N LYS A 146 -4.68 -8.41 -6.45
CA LYS A 146 -3.77 -7.68 -7.36
C LYS A 146 -3.17 -6.46 -6.67
N GLU A 147 -4.01 -5.65 -6.03
CA GLU A 147 -3.56 -4.46 -5.29
C GLU A 147 -2.63 -4.82 -4.12
N ALA A 148 -2.90 -5.91 -3.40
CA ALA A 148 -2.02 -6.40 -2.35
C ALA A 148 -0.67 -6.85 -2.92
N PHE A 149 -0.68 -7.60 -4.02
CA PHE A 149 0.51 -8.03 -4.73
C PHE A 149 1.35 -6.85 -5.22
N ASP A 150 0.73 -5.86 -5.88
CA ASP A 150 1.43 -4.68 -6.39
C ASP A 150 2.10 -3.89 -5.25
N LYS A 151 1.39 -3.68 -4.12
CA LYS A 151 1.95 -3.03 -2.92
C LYS A 151 3.13 -3.80 -2.33
N ASP A 152 3.06 -5.12 -2.29
CA ASP A 152 4.13 -5.94 -1.73
C ASP A 152 5.33 -6.04 -2.69
N LEU A 153 5.09 -6.04 -4.01
CA LEU A 153 6.13 -5.96 -5.04
C LEU A 153 6.85 -4.61 -5.02
N GLU A 154 6.16 -3.49 -4.77
CA GLU A 154 6.78 -2.18 -4.56
C GLU A 154 7.75 -2.18 -3.37
N LYS A 155 7.37 -2.79 -2.24
CA LYS A 155 8.27 -2.95 -1.10
C LYS A 155 9.51 -3.78 -1.46
N ILE A 156 9.32 -4.88 -2.19
CA ILE A 156 10.42 -5.73 -2.65
C ILE A 156 11.36 -4.95 -3.58
N ARG A 157 10.82 -4.15 -4.52
CA ARG A 157 11.60 -3.25 -5.38
C ARG A 157 12.45 -2.29 -4.57
N ASP A 158 11.85 -1.66 -3.57
CA ASP A 158 12.54 -0.70 -2.71
C ASP A 158 13.64 -1.34 -1.88
N GLU A 159 13.42 -2.55 -1.35
CA GLU A 159 14.45 -3.31 -0.64
C GLU A 159 15.59 -3.76 -1.54
N MET A 160 15.30 -4.10 -2.79
CA MET A 160 16.30 -4.55 -3.76
C MET A 160 17.06 -3.40 -4.41
N ARG A 161 16.55 -2.16 -4.41
CA ARG A 161 17.06 -1.02 -5.19
C ARG A 161 18.58 -0.91 -5.25
N ASP A 162 19.24 -0.90 -4.09
CA ASP A 162 20.68 -0.68 -3.96
C ASP A 162 21.47 -1.97 -3.63
N VAL A 163 20.81 -3.13 -3.71
CA VAL A 163 21.40 -4.44 -3.37
C VAL A 163 21.61 -5.27 -4.64
N LYS A 164 22.70 -6.02 -4.71
CA LYS A 164 22.90 -7.02 -5.78
C LYS A 164 22.09 -8.27 -5.51
N VAL A 165 21.66 -8.95 -6.57
CA VAL A 165 20.77 -10.12 -6.47
C VAL A 165 21.43 -11.37 -7.06
N SER A 166 21.07 -12.53 -6.53
CA SER A 166 21.30 -13.81 -7.19
C SER A 166 19.99 -14.29 -7.80
N VAL A 167 20.05 -14.88 -8.98
CA VAL A 167 18.88 -15.46 -9.66
C VAL A 167 18.90 -16.97 -9.43
N ILE A 168 17.76 -17.55 -9.07
CA ILE A 168 17.54 -18.98 -9.05
C ILE A 168 16.46 -19.26 -10.08
N VAL A 169 16.78 -20.12 -11.05
CA VAL A 169 15.86 -20.53 -12.10
C VAL A 169 15.62 -22.02 -11.98
N ASP A 170 14.37 -22.38 -11.82
CA ASP A 170 13.93 -23.76 -11.77
C ASP A 170 12.86 -24.01 -12.84
N GLU A 171 12.92 -25.16 -13.47
CA GLU A 171 11.91 -25.58 -14.44
C GLU A 171 11.14 -26.77 -13.89
N SER A 172 9.84 -26.59 -13.74
CA SER A 172 8.93 -27.62 -13.29
C SER A 172 7.63 -27.57 -14.11
N PRO A 173 6.95 -28.70 -14.35
CA PRO A 173 5.61 -28.66 -14.92
C PRO A 173 4.62 -28.08 -13.90
N ASP A 174 3.60 -27.37 -14.39
CA ASP A 174 2.45 -26.99 -13.55
C ASP A 174 1.50 -28.18 -13.31
N ILE A 175 0.40 -27.94 -12.59
CA ILE A 175 -0.62 -28.97 -12.30
C ILE A 175 -1.28 -29.55 -13.57
N THR A 176 -1.14 -28.87 -14.72
CA THR A 176 -1.65 -29.31 -16.02
C THR A 176 -0.58 -29.97 -16.89
N GLY A 177 0.65 -30.12 -16.38
CA GLY A 177 1.78 -30.72 -17.10
C GLY A 177 2.48 -29.77 -18.06
N VAL A 178 2.13 -28.48 -18.06
CA VAL A 178 2.77 -27.49 -18.95
C VAL A 178 4.09 -27.04 -18.33
N PRO A 179 5.21 -27.00 -19.09
CA PRO A 179 6.48 -26.51 -18.58
C PRO A 179 6.37 -25.07 -18.06
N THR A 180 6.87 -24.85 -16.85
CA THR A 180 6.92 -23.53 -16.21
C THR A 180 8.31 -23.21 -15.71
N ILE A 181 8.71 -21.96 -15.88
CA ILE A 181 9.97 -21.41 -15.41
C ILE A 181 9.68 -20.61 -14.16
N ASN A 182 10.12 -21.12 -13.01
CA ASN A 182 10.05 -20.45 -11.73
C ASN A 182 11.31 -19.60 -11.53
N ILE A 183 11.13 -18.29 -11.34
CA ILE A 183 12.23 -17.35 -11.19
C ILE A 183 12.20 -16.77 -9.79
N LEU A 184 13.18 -17.17 -8.98
CA LEU A 184 13.37 -16.62 -7.65
C LEU A 184 14.56 -15.67 -7.65
N LEU A 185 14.40 -14.56 -6.94
CA LEU A 185 15.48 -13.65 -6.64
C LEU A 185 15.89 -13.79 -5.18
N CYS A 186 17.19 -13.85 -4.98
CA CYS A 186 17.78 -13.87 -3.67
C CYS A 186 18.63 -12.64 -3.43
N TYR A 187 18.47 -12.02 -2.27
CA TYR A 187 19.22 -10.83 -1.88
C TYR A 187 19.42 -10.79 -0.36
N TYR A 188 20.39 -10.01 0.07
CA TYR A 188 20.64 -9.77 1.49
C TYR A 188 20.03 -8.42 1.89
N SER A 189 19.00 -8.45 2.73
CA SER A 189 18.37 -7.23 3.22
C SER A 189 19.22 -6.64 4.33
N GLN A 190 19.81 -5.46 4.09
CA GLN A 190 20.61 -4.76 5.11
C GLN A 190 19.76 -4.33 6.31
N LYS A 191 18.48 -4.00 6.08
CA LYS A 191 17.55 -3.60 7.14
C LYS A 191 17.27 -4.73 8.13
N ASN A 192 17.05 -5.93 7.60
CA ASN A 192 16.69 -7.11 8.39
C ASN A 192 17.89 -8.01 8.73
N VAL A 193 19.09 -7.65 8.25
CA VAL A 193 20.36 -8.39 8.43
C VAL A 193 20.20 -9.87 8.07
N LYS A 194 19.42 -10.17 7.02
CA LYS A 194 19.08 -11.54 6.64
C LYS A 194 18.95 -11.73 5.14
N LYS A 195 19.16 -12.97 4.70
CA LYS A 195 18.93 -13.41 3.32
C LYS A 195 17.43 -13.57 3.09
N HIS A 196 16.95 -13.02 1.98
CA HIS A 196 15.59 -13.19 1.50
C HIS A 196 15.61 -13.93 0.17
N VAL A 197 14.61 -14.79 -0.04
CA VAL A 197 14.34 -15.45 -1.30
C VAL A 197 12.89 -15.15 -1.64
N VAL A 198 12.66 -14.64 -2.84
CA VAL A 198 11.33 -14.22 -3.29
C VAL A 198 11.09 -14.82 -4.67
N LEU A 199 9.95 -15.49 -4.85
CA LEU A 199 9.46 -15.88 -6.17
C LEU A 199 8.91 -14.62 -6.86
N VAL A 200 9.56 -14.20 -7.95
CA VAL A 200 9.25 -12.93 -8.62
C VAL A 200 8.40 -13.13 -9.86
N ASP A 201 8.61 -14.23 -10.58
CA ASP A 201 7.81 -14.57 -11.75
C ASP A 201 7.71 -16.09 -11.91
N VAL A 202 6.62 -16.52 -12.53
CA VAL A 202 6.38 -17.90 -12.97
C VAL A 202 5.87 -17.81 -14.39
N ASP A 203 6.71 -18.20 -15.36
CA ASP A 203 6.38 -18.08 -16.77
C ASP A 203 6.02 -19.44 -17.38
N ARG A 204 4.86 -19.54 -18.03
CA ARG A 204 4.45 -20.74 -18.74
C ARG A 204 5.06 -20.70 -20.14
N VAL A 205 5.84 -21.72 -20.49
CA VAL A 205 6.53 -21.75 -21.79
C VAL A 205 6.08 -22.96 -22.61
N ASN A 206 5.94 -22.74 -23.92
CA ASN A 206 5.64 -23.83 -24.87
C ASN A 206 6.88 -24.72 -25.09
N ALA A 207 8.07 -24.15 -24.97
CA ALA A 207 9.34 -24.85 -25.08
C ALA A 207 10.43 -24.15 -24.26
N SER A 208 11.21 -24.94 -23.53
CA SER A 208 12.33 -24.47 -22.72
C SER A 208 13.62 -24.54 -23.54
N ASN A 209 14.17 -23.39 -23.88
CA ASN A 209 15.47 -23.24 -24.54
C ASN A 209 16.22 -22.04 -23.94
N SER A 210 17.48 -21.87 -24.29
CA SER A 210 18.32 -20.82 -23.68
C SER A 210 17.73 -19.41 -23.85
N TYR A 211 17.12 -19.14 -24.99
CA TYR A 211 16.51 -17.84 -25.29
C TYR A 211 15.23 -17.60 -24.49
N THR A 212 14.33 -18.59 -24.41
CA THR A 212 13.06 -18.44 -23.65
C THR A 212 13.34 -18.24 -22.17
N VAL A 213 14.30 -18.97 -21.62
CA VAL A 213 14.71 -18.81 -20.21
C VAL A 213 15.37 -17.44 -19.98
N ALA A 214 16.32 -17.03 -20.83
CA ALA A 214 16.97 -15.71 -20.70
C ALA A 214 15.97 -14.54 -20.78
N SER A 215 14.99 -14.65 -21.68
CA SER A 215 13.92 -13.65 -21.83
C SER A 215 13.05 -13.58 -20.58
N ALA A 216 12.62 -14.73 -20.05
CA ALA A 216 11.82 -14.80 -18.82
C ALA A 216 12.58 -14.20 -17.62
N VAL A 217 13.87 -14.52 -17.46
CA VAL A 217 14.71 -13.95 -16.40
C VAL A 217 14.87 -12.43 -16.57
N SER A 218 15.09 -11.96 -17.79
CA SER A 218 15.22 -10.52 -18.07
C SER A 218 13.93 -9.76 -17.73
N LYS A 219 12.78 -10.31 -18.08
CA LYS A 219 11.46 -9.77 -17.72
C LYS A 219 11.28 -9.72 -16.20
N ALA A 220 11.60 -10.80 -15.48
CA ALA A 220 11.50 -10.85 -14.02
C ALA A 220 12.42 -9.83 -13.33
N LEU A 221 13.65 -9.64 -13.83
CA LEU A 221 14.57 -8.62 -13.32
C LEU A 221 14.02 -7.20 -13.53
N LEU A 222 13.47 -6.91 -14.72
CA LEU A 222 12.84 -5.62 -14.99
C LEU A 222 11.65 -5.35 -14.08
N THR A 223 10.87 -6.39 -13.76
CA THR A 223 9.76 -6.29 -12.80
C THR A 223 10.21 -5.87 -11.41
N VAL A 224 11.49 -6.03 -11.02
CA VAL A 224 12.03 -5.51 -9.76
C VAL A 224 12.97 -4.30 -9.93
N GLY A 225 13.00 -3.70 -11.13
CA GLY A 225 13.89 -2.56 -11.43
C GLY A 225 15.36 -2.94 -11.53
N LYS A 226 15.67 -4.21 -11.85
CA LYS A 226 17.03 -4.73 -12.03
C LYS A 226 17.33 -5.05 -13.48
N THR A 227 18.62 -5.15 -13.75
CA THR A 227 19.18 -5.67 -15.01
C THR A 227 20.26 -6.69 -14.67
N TRP A 228 20.78 -7.40 -15.68
CA TRP A 228 21.88 -8.35 -15.53
C TRP A 228 23.12 -7.77 -14.83
N LYS A 229 23.37 -6.44 -14.93
CA LYS A 229 24.48 -5.78 -14.20
C LYS A 229 24.35 -5.88 -12.68
N GLY A 230 23.12 -6.04 -12.16
CA GLY A 230 22.85 -6.19 -10.74
C GLY A 230 22.90 -7.64 -10.25
N VAL A 231 23.13 -8.60 -11.14
CA VAL A 231 23.16 -10.03 -10.83
C VAL A 231 24.58 -10.47 -10.48
N VAL A 232 24.75 -11.14 -9.34
CA VAL A 232 26.06 -11.66 -8.88
C VAL A 232 26.25 -13.15 -9.14
N ALA A 233 25.16 -13.90 -9.20
CA ALA A 233 25.19 -15.33 -9.40
C ALA A 233 23.87 -15.80 -10.00
N VAL A 234 23.94 -16.89 -10.76
CA VAL A 234 22.76 -17.56 -11.29
C VAL A 234 22.87 -19.04 -10.93
N ALA A 235 21.82 -19.58 -10.31
CA ALA A 235 21.69 -20.98 -9.97
C ALA A 235 20.58 -21.60 -10.82
N THR A 236 20.88 -22.68 -11.52
CA THR A 236 19.94 -23.40 -12.39
C THR A 236 20.12 -24.90 -12.23
N VAL A 237 19.17 -25.68 -12.76
CA VAL A 237 19.40 -27.12 -12.98
C VAL A 237 20.50 -27.34 -14.01
N SER A 238 21.06 -28.55 -14.05
CA SER A 238 22.25 -28.89 -14.87
C SER A 238 21.99 -28.97 -16.39
N ALA A 239 20.80 -28.58 -16.85
CA ALA A 239 20.43 -28.58 -18.25
C ALA A 239 21.35 -27.68 -19.08
N GLU A 240 21.76 -28.16 -20.26
CA GLU A 240 22.75 -27.47 -21.10
C GLU A 240 22.26 -26.11 -21.60
N TYR A 241 20.99 -26.00 -22.00
CA TYR A 241 20.41 -24.75 -22.48
C TYR A 241 20.31 -23.69 -21.39
N MET A 242 20.11 -24.07 -20.11
CA MET A 242 20.09 -23.10 -19.01
C MET A 242 21.47 -22.52 -18.74
N ARG A 243 22.54 -23.31 -18.92
CA ARG A 243 23.92 -22.79 -18.81
C ARG A 243 24.26 -21.77 -19.90
N LYS A 244 23.61 -21.85 -21.07
CA LYS A 244 23.82 -20.95 -22.21
C LYS A 244 22.97 -19.67 -22.16
N MET A 245 22.19 -19.46 -21.10
CA MET A 245 21.27 -18.32 -21.00
C MET A 245 21.92 -17.03 -20.47
N VAL A 246 23.08 -17.14 -19.82
CA VAL A 246 23.81 -16.04 -19.15
C VAL A 246 24.84 -15.44 -20.09
#